data_AF-A0A158EW49-F1
#
_entry.id   AF-A0A158EW49-F1
#
_cell.length_a   1.000
_cell.length_b   1.000
_cell.length_c   1.000
_cell.angle_alpha   90.00
_cell.angle_beta   90.00
_cell.angle_gamma   90.00
#
_symmetry.space_group_name_H-M   'P 1'
#
loop_
_entity.id
_entity.type
_entity.pdbx_description
1 polymer ?
#
loop_
_entity_poly.entity_id
_entity_poly.type
_entity_poly.pdbx_seq_one_letter_code
_entity_poly.pdbx_strand_id
1 'polypeptide(L)'
;MKGRALLPLAIALFALPPSYAQTDAGQMKPVAYKVVDGNKVDSNTLQGWKTWRALACERCHGAKQEGMVGPSLIEAFKTLDTKEFHRTVFGGRIDKGMPDFSSSQMMQKNWENLYAYLKGRSDGKINPGDLQAIDAK
;
A
#
# COMPACT_ATOMS: atom_id res chain seq x y z
N MET A 1 -1.39 80.24 8.99
CA MET A 1 -0.29 79.41 9.53
C MET A 1 -0.45 77.98 9.03
N LYS A 2 0.54 77.53 8.25
CA LYS A 2 1.01 76.15 7.98
C LYS A 2 0.03 74.98 8.20
N GLY A 3 -0.26 74.27 7.10
CA GLY A 3 -0.64 72.86 7.12
C GLY A 3 0.01 72.15 5.93
N ARG A 4 1.22 71.63 6.10
CA ARG A 4 1.92 70.78 5.12
C ARG A 4 1.23 69.41 5.10
N ALA A 5 0.66 69.03 3.96
CA ALA A 5 0.20 67.66 3.72
C ALA A 5 1.41 66.79 3.38
N LEU A 6 1.74 65.84 4.26
CA LEU A 6 2.76 64.82 4.03
C LEU A 6 2.07 63.61 3.40
N LEU A 7 2.42 63.28 2.15
CA LEU A 7 2.08 62.00 1.54
C LEU A 7 2.86 60.88 2.24
N PRO A 8 2.25 59.77 2.66
CA PRO A 8 2.99 58.61 3.13
C PRO A 8 3.52 57.82 1.93
N LEU A 9 4.83 57.60 1.92
CA LEU A 9 5.52 56.68 1.02
C LEU A 9 5.21 55.25 1.48
N ALA A 10 4.35 54.54 0.76
CA ALA A 10 4.05 53.14 1.04
C ALA A 10 5.23 52.26 0.60
N ILE A 11 6.03 51.79 1.55
CA ILE A 11 7.05 50.76 1.33
C ILE A 11 6.34 49.41 1.34
N ALA A 12 6.12 48.82 0.17
CA ALA A 12 5.64 47.45 0.04
C ALA A 12 6.79 46.48 0.37
N LEU A 13 6.83 45.97 1.61
CA LEU A 13 7.63 44.80 1.94
C LEU A 13 6.99 43.57 1.29
N PHE A 14 7.59 43.07 0.20
CA PHE A 14 7.30 41.74 -0.31
C PHE A 14 7.89 40.70 0.65
N ALA A 15 7.06 40.18 1.56
CA ALA A 15 7.39 38.99 2.33
C ALA A 15 7.32 37.77 1.40
N LEU A 16 8.49 37.26 0.99
CA LEU A 16 8.58 35.98 0.30
C LEU A 16 8.22 34.87 1.30
N PRO A 17 7.21 34.03 1.03
CA PRO A 17 6.92 32.90 1.89
C PRO A 17 8.07 31.89 1.81
N PRO A 18 8.46 31.25 2.92
CA PRO A 18 9.39 30.13 2.88
C PRO A 18 8.75 29.04 2.01
N SER A 19 9.38 28.77 0.87
CA SER A 19 9.05 27.59 0.07
C SER A 19 9.51 26.38 0.89
N TYR A 20 8.58 25.81 1.67
CA TYR A 20 8.74 24.45 2.14
C TYR A 20 8.89 23.60 0.90
N ALA A 21 10.08 23.04 0.70
CA ALA A 21 10.31 22.02 -0.31
C ALA A 21 9.27 20.93 -0.05
N GLN A 22 8.26 20.87 -0.92
CA GLN A 22 7.35 19.75 -0.98
C GLN A 22 8.22 18.57 -1.37
N THR A 23 8.61 17.77 -0.38
CA THR A 23 9.15 16.45 -0.63
C THR A 23 8.09 15.75 -1.46
N ASP A 24 8.36 15.56 -2.75
CA ASP A 24 7.64 14.62 -3.59
C ASP A 24 7.76 13.27 -2.87
N ALA A 25 6.79 12.99 -2.00
CA ALA A 25 6.57 11.65 -1.48
C ALA A 25 6.23 10.85 -2.73
N GLY A 26 7.27 10.23 -3.30
CA GLY A 26 7.26 9.68 -4.65
C GLY A 26 5.92 9.04 -4.92
N GLN A 27 5.19 9.62 -5.88
CA GLN A 27 3.84 9.21 -6.23
C GLN A 27 3.88 7.71 -6.52
N MET A 28 3.47 6.93 -5.53
CA MET A 28 3.53 5.49 -5.61
C MET A 28 2.47 5.12 -6.64
N LYS A 29 2.90 4.48 -7.73
CA LYS A 29 1.99 4.07 -8.81
C LYS A 29 0.79 3.36 -8.16
N PRO A 30 -0.46 3.73 -8.50
CA PRO A 30 -1.63 3.02 -8.00
C PRO A 30 -1.43 1.53 -8.24
N VAL A 31 -1.49 0.72 -7.19
CA VAL A 31 -1.33 -0.72 -7.34
C VAL A 31 -2.57 -1.23 -8.06
N ALA A 32 -2.38 -1.62 -9.32
CA ALA A 32 -3.45 -2.08 -10.18
C ALA A 32 -3.56 -3.61 -10.09
N TYR A 33 -4.74 -4.09 -9.70
CA TYR A 33 -5.17 -5.47 -9.92
C TYR A 33 -6.31 -5.49 -10.94
N LYS A 34 -6.41 -6.55 -11.72
CA LYS A 34 -7.57 -6.83 -12.58
C LYS A 34 -8.18 -8.15 -12.17
N VAL A 35 -9.51 -8.17 -12.11
CA VAL A 35 -10.29 -9.35 -11.75
C VAL A 35 -11.51 -9.47 -12.64
N VAL A 36 -11.81 -10.71 -13.03
CA VAL A 36 -13.00 -11.13 -13.78
C VAL A 36 -13.65 -12.27 -12.99
N ASP A 37 -14.97 -12.23 -12.87
CA ASP A 37 -15.77 -13.24 -12.16
C ASP A 37 -15.31 -13.51 -10.70
N GLY A 38 -14.63 -12.54 -10.08
CA GLY A 38 -14.13 -12.60 -8.70
C GLY A 38 -12.92 -13.52 -8.46
N ASN A 39 -12.61 -14.47 -9.35
CA ASN A 39 -11.55 -15.47 -9.15
C ASN A 39 -10.54 -15.57 -10.32
N LYS A 40 -10.78 -14.90 -11.45
CA LYS A 40 -9.81 -14.83 -12.54
C LYS A 40 -9.08 -13.50 -12.45
N VAL A 41 -7.76 -13.53 -12.32
CA VAL A 41 -6.96 -12.33 -12.10
C VAL A 41 -5.84 -12.18 -13.12
N ASP A 42 -5.28 -10.98 -13.24
CA ASP A 42 -4.07 -10.77 -14.04
C ASP A 42 -2.86 -11.57 -13.49
N SER A 43 -1.84 -11.72 -14.32
CA SER A 43 -0.65 -12.51 -14.01
C SER A 43 0.08 -12.03 -12.75
N ASN A 44 0.17 -10.72 -12.51
CA ASN A 44 0.84 -10.16 -11.35
C ASN A 44 0.05 -10.46 -10.07
N THR A 45 -1.25 -10.19 -10.07
CA THR A 45 -2.14 -10.53 -8.94
C THR A 45 -2.11 -12.03 -8.64
N LEU A 46 -2.05 -12.88 -9.67
CA LEU A 46 -1.89 -14.33 -9.51
C LEU A 46 -0.56 -14.71 -8.84
N GLN A 47 0.55 -14.05 -9.17
CA GLN A 47 1.82 -14.25 -8.46
C GLN A 47 1.75 -13.79 -7.00
N GLY A 48 0.98 -12.74 -6.72
CA GLY A 48 0.67 -12.32 -5.35
C GLY A 48 -0.02 -13.41 -4.55
N TRP A 49 -1.08 -13.99 -5.10
CA TRP A 49 -1.78 -15.14 -4.50
C TRP A 49 -0.86 -16.36 -4.31
N LYS A 50 0.00 -16.68 -5.30
CA LYS A 50 0.99 -17.76 -5.15
C LYS A 50 1.98 -17.48 -4.02
N THR A 51 2.43 -16.22 -3.88
CA THR A 51 3.34 -15.79 -2.82
C THR A 51 2.68 -15.94 -1.45
N TRP A 52 1.41 -15.51 -1.32
CA TRP A 52 0.61 -15.70 -0.11
C TRP A 52 0.59 -17.17 0.34
N ARG A 53 0.32 -18.09 -0.60
CA ARG A 53 0.25 -19.53 -0.30
C ARG A 53 1.61 -20.14 0.01
N ALA A 54 2.63 -19.79 -0.76
CA ALA A 54 3.97 -20.36 -0.62
C ALA A 54 4.64 -19.96 0.70
N LEU A 55 4.37 -18.74 1.19
CA LEU A 55 4.90 -18.23 2.46
C LEU A 55 3.99 -18.54 3.66
N ALA A 56 2.93 -19.33 3.46
CA ALA A 56 2.01 -19.80 4.48
C ALA A 56 1.42 -18.68 5.37
N CYS A 57 1.14 -17.53 4.77
CA CYS A 57 0.62 -16.35 5.47
C CYS A 57 -0.74 -16.63 6.14
N GLU A 58 -1.51 -17.60 5.64
CA GLU A 58 -2.80 -18.02 6.18
C GLU A 58 -2.71 -18.60 7.59
N ARG A 59 -1.55 -19.13 8.00
CA ARG A 59 -1.38 -19.74 9.32
C ARG A 59 -1.60 -18.75 10.45
N CYS A 60 -1.37 -17.46 10.20
CA CYS A 60 -1.60 -16.40 11.17
C CYS A 60 -2.79 -15.53 10.78
N HIS A 61 -2.98 -15.23 9.50
CA HIS A 61 -3.96 -14.26 9.03
C HIS A 61 -5.28 -14.88 8.54
N GLY A 62 -5.44 -16.20 8.65
CA GLY A 62 -6.65 -16.92 8.24
C GLY A 62 -6.65 -17.27 6.75
N ALA A 63 -7.30 -18.39 6.40
CA ALA A 63 -7.36 -18.88 5.02
C ALA A 63 -8.04 -17.90 4.05
N LYS A 64 -9.01 -17.13 4.55
CA LYS A 64 -9.73 -16.09 3.82
C LYS A 64 -9.26 -14.68 4.20
N GLN A 65 -8.09 -14.57 4.84
CA GLN A 65 -7.44 -13.31 5.23
C GLN A 65 -8.25 -12.53 6.29
N GLU A 66 -9.20 -13.20 6.95
CA GLU A 66 -10.14 -12.66 7.93
C GLU A 66 -9.52 -12.42 9.32
N GLY A 67 -8.28 -12.85 9.52
CA GLY A 67 -7.58 -12.80 10.80
C GLY A 67 -7.75 -14.09 11.62
N MET A 68 -6.76 -14.36 12.47
CA MET A 68 -6.78 -15.45 13.44
C MET A 68 -5.83 -15.08 14.59
N VAL A 69 -4.60 -15.56 14.56
CA VAL A 69 -3.54 -15.15 15.49
C VAL A 69 -3.04 -13.75 15.13
N GLY A 70 -2.88 -13.50 13.83
CA GLY A 70 -2.61 -12.18 13.26
C GLY A 70 -3.92 -11.44 12.92
N PRO A 71 -3.84 -10.11 12.71
CA PRO A 71 -5.02 -9.30 12.39
C PRO A 71 -5.64 -9.67 11.04
N SER A 72 -6.90 -9.28 10.85
CA SER A 72 -7.57 -9.33 9.55
C SER A 72 -6.85 -8.46 8.53
N LEU A 73 -6.41 -9.07 7.43
CA LEU A 73 -5.82 -8.32 6.33
C LEU A 73 -6.89 -7.69 5.44
N ILE A 74 -8.11 -8.23 5.44
CA ILE A 74 -9.27 -7.58 4.79
C ILE A 74 -9.52 -6.20 5.40
N GLU A 75 -9.45 -6.09 6.72
CA GLU A 75 -9.66 -4.82 7.42
C GLU A 75 -8.42 -3.92 7.36
N ALA A 76 -7.22 -4.48 7.55
CA ALA A 76 -5.99 -3.68 7.56
C ALA A 76 -5.75 -2.93 6.24
N PHE A 77 -5.98 -3.58 5.09
CA PHE A 77 -5.76 -3.00 3.76
C PHE A 77 -6.78 -1.92 3.34
N LYS A 78 -7.75 -1.60 4.21
CA LYS A 78 -8.59 -0.39 4.04
C LYS A 78 -7.79 0.89 4.27
N THR A 79 -6.76 0.85 5.12
CA THR A 79 -5.94 2.00 5.50
C THR A 79 -4.43 1.78 5.32
N LEU A 80 -3.99 0.53 5.25
CA LEU A 80 -2.59 0.17 5.02
C LEU A 80 -2.15 0.55 3.61
N ASP A 81 -1.11 1.37 3.51
CA ASP A 81 -0.48 1.70 2.24
C ASP A 81 0.69 0.76 1.90
N THR A 82 1.18 0.89 0.66
CA THR A 82 2.23 0.03 0.11
C THR A 82 3.58 0.19 0.83
N LYS A 83 3.89 1.39 1.36
CA LYS A 83 5.13 1.67 2.10
C LYS A 83 5.11 0.99 3.45
N GLU A 84 4.02 1.13 4.18
CA GLU A 84 3.81 0.50 5.49
C GLU A 84 3.74 -1.02 5.36
N PHE A 85 3.10 -1.53 4.30
CA PHE A 85 3.12 -2.95 3.99
C PHE A 85 4.55 -3.46 3.77
N HIS A 86 5.34 -2.82 2.89
CA HIS A 86 6.72 -3.22 2.63
C HIS A 86 7.54 -3.21 3.92
N ARG A 87 7.47 -2.12 4.68
CA ARG A 87 8.16 -2.00 5.98
C ARG A 87 7.77 -3.13 6.94
N THR A 88 6.48 -3.47 7.01
CA THR A 88 5.98 -4.51 7.90
C THR A 88 6.45 -5.90 7.48
N VAL A 89 6.42 -6.26 6.18
CA VAL A 89 6.82 -7.60 5.73
C VAL A 89 8.35 -7.79 5.63
N PHE A 90 9.11 -6.72 5.41
CA PHE A 90 10.60 -6.73 5.38
C PHE A 90 11.26 -6.38 6.72
N GLY A 91 10.48 -6.07 7.75
CA GLY A 91 10.98 -5.96 9.12
C GLY A 91 10.37 -7.00 10.07
N GLY A 92 9.27 -7.63 9.65
CA GLY A 92 8.44 -8.45 10.51
C GLY A 92 7.84 -7.69 11.69
N ARG A 93 7.19 -8.44 12.59
CA ARG A 93 6.81 -8.01 13.94
C ARG A 93 7.17 -9.15 14.87
N ILE A 94 8.47 -9.29 15.13
CA ILE A 94 9.06 -10.48 15.77
C ILE A 94 8.49 -10.69 17.17
N ASP A 95 8.27 -9.63 17.93
CA ASP A 95 7.65 -9.66 19.27
C ASP A 95 6.18 -10.13 19.22
N LYS A 96 5.54 -10.04 18.05
CA LYS A 96 4.17 -10.53 17.78
C LYS A 96 4.14 -11.82 16.97
N GLY A 97 5.30 -12.44 16.71
CA GLY A 97 5.44 -13.69 15.98
C GLY A 97 5.31 -13.58 14.45
N MET A 98 5.20 -12.38 13.88
CA MET A 98 5.25 -12.20 12.42
C MET A 98 6.72 -12.20 11.96
N PRO A 99 7.16 -13.16 11.12
CA PRO A 99 8.55 -13.24 10.67
C PRO A 99 8.96 -12.04 9.81
N ASP A 100 10.27 -11.80 9.75
CA ASP A 100 10.88 -10.95 8.73
C ASP A 100 11.06 -11.77 7.43
N PHE A 101 10.54 -11.26 6.32
CA PHE A 101 10.64 -11.88 4.99
C PHE A 101 11.71 -11.24 4.09
N SER A 102 12.54 -10.34 4.60
CA SER A 102 13.58 -9.63 3.83
C SER A 102 14.55 -10.55 3.09
N SER A 103 14.88 -11.71 3.68
CA SER A 103 15.76 -12.72 3.07
C SER A 103 15.07 -13.63 2.06
N SER A 104 13.73 -13.59 1.95
CA SER A 104 12.98 -14.43 1.01
C SER A 104 13.07 -13.87 -0.41
N GLN A 105 13.72 -14.61 -1.31
CA GLN A 105 13.77 -14.27 -2.74
C GLN A 105 12.36 -14.14 -3.35
N MET A 106 11.43 -14.98 -2.89
CA MET A 106 10.04 -14.93 -3.36
C MET A 106 9.36 -13.63 -2.93
N MET A 107 9.58 -13.18 -1.69
CA MET A 107 9.05 -11.90 -1.20
C MET A 107 9.71 -10.72 -1.94
N GLN A 108 11.04 -10.71 -2.06
CA GLN A 108 11.77 -9.66 -2.80
C GLN A 108 11.23 -9.45 -4.21
N LYS A 109 10.91 -10.55 -4.92
CA LYS A 109 10.37 -10.49 -6.28
C LYS A 109 8.88 -10.12 -6.36
N ASN A 110 8.07 -10.46 -5.35
CA ASN A 110 6.61 -10.44 -5.48
C ASN A 110 5.88 -9.61 -4.42
N TRP A 111 6.56 -8.85 -3.57
CA TRP A 111 5.88 -8.12 -2.49
C TRP A 111 4.81 -7.13 -3.01
N GLU A 112 5.05 -6.44 -4.13
CA GLU A 112 4.06 -5.56 -4.76
C GLU A 112 2.87 -6.34 -5.31
N ASN A 113 3.14 -7.51 -5.90
CA ASN A 113 2.10 -8.42 -6.39
C ASN A 113 1.25 -8.97 -5.23
N LEU A 114 1.88 -9.31 -4.10
CA LEU A 114 1.20 -9.73 -2.88
C LEU A 114 0.34 -8.60 -2.32
N TYR A 115 0.84 -7.36 -2.32
CA TYR A 115 0.04 -6.19 -1.96
C TYR A 115 -1.18 -6.05 -2.87
N ALA A 116 -1.00 -6.15 -4.19
CA ALA A 116 -2.10 -6.06 -5.16
C ALA A 116 -3.20 -7.09 -4.89
N TYR A 117 -2.80 -8.35 -4.67
CA TYR A 117 -3.72 -9.43 -4.30
C TYR A 117 -4.48 -9.14 -3.00
N LEU A 118 -3.77 -8.81 -1.92
CA LEU A 118 -4.39 -8.54 -0.63
C LEU A 118 -5.28 -7.29 -0.67
N LYS A 119 -4.90 -6.27 -1.45
CA LYS A 119 -5.73 -5.09 -1.68
C LYS A 119 -7.01 -5.43 -2.42
N GLY A 120 -6.94 -6.22 -3.50
CA GLY A 120 -8.14 -6.69 -4.20
C GLY A 120 -9.06 -7.56 -3.33
N ARG A 121 -8.50 -8.31 -2.37
CA ARG A 121 -9.28 -9.01 -1.33
C ARG A 121 -9.97 -8.04 -0.37
N SER A 122 -9.25 -7.05 0.14
CA SER A 122 -9.78 -6.02 1.05
C SER A 122 -10.88 -5.18 0.40
N ASP A 123 -10.74 -4.86 -0.89
CA ASP A 123 -11.72 -4.12 -1.68
C ASP A 123 -12.97 -4.96 -2.05
N GLY A 124 -13.01 -6.23 -1.66
CA GLY A 124 -14.11 -7.16 -1.95
C GLY A 124 -14.24 -7.50 -3.43
N LYS A 125 -13.18 -7.29 -4.24
CA LYS A 125 -13.17 -7.54 -5.68
C LYS A 125 -12.68 -8.94 -6.04
N ILE A 126 -11.78 -9.48 -5.22
CA ILE A 126 -11.27 -10.84 -5.36
C ILE A 126 -11.89 -11.70 -4.25
N ASN A 127 -12.45 -12.85 -4.63
CA ASN A 127 -13.05 -13.80 -3.70
C ASN A 127 -11.98 -14.67 -3.01
N PRO A 128 -12.28 -15.29 -1.85
CA PRO A 128 -11.40 -16.28 -1.24
C PRO A 128 -11.29 -17.56 -2.06
N GLY A 129 -10.16 -18.25 -1.87
CA GLY A 129 -9.91 -19.57 -2.44
C GLY A 129 -8.87 -19.53 -3.57
N ASP A 130 -9.04 -20.44 -4.52
CA ASP A 130 -8.11 -20.61 -5.63
C ASP A 130 -8.37 -19.59 -6.73
N LEU A 131 -7.29 -19.06 -7.29
CA LEU A 131 -7.35 -18.09 -8.39
C LEU A 131 -6.82 -18.69 -9.68
N GLN A 132 -7.35 -18.18 -10.79
CA GLN A 132 -6.94 -18.53 -12.14
C GLN A 132 -6.42 -17.29 -12.88
N ALA A 133 -5.62 -17.48 -13.93
CA ALA A 133 -5.29 -16.38 -14.82
C ALA A 133 -6.51 -16.01 -15.68
N ILE A 134 -6.69 -14.72 -16.00
CA ILE A 134 -7.72 -14.26 -16.94
C ILE A 134 -7.57 -14.96 -18.31
N ASP A 135 -6.34 -15.23 -18.73
CA ASP A 135 -6.04 -15.85 -20.02
C ASP A 135 -5.88 -17.38 -19.96
N ALA A 136 -6.39 -18.03 -18.90
CA ALA A 136 -6.42 -19.49 -18.84
C ALA A 136 -7.40 -20.02 -19.91
N LYS A 137 -6.86 -20.37 -21.08
CA LYS A 137 -7.55 -21.14 -22.12
C LYS A 137 -7.71 -22.59 -21.69
#